data_AF-A5ZQI6-F1
#
_entry.id   AF-A5ZQI6-F1
#
_cell.length_a   1.000
_cell.length_b   1.000
_cell.length_c   1.000
_cell.angle_alpha   90.00
_cell.angle_beta   90.00
_cell.angle_gamma   90.00
#
_symmetry.space_group_name_H-M   'P 1'
#
loop_
_entity.id
_entity.type
_entity.pdbx_description
1 polymer ?
#
loop_
_entity_poly.entity_id
_entity_poly.type
_entity_poly.pdbx_seq_one_letter_code
_entity_poly.pdbx_strand_id
1 'polypeptide(L)' 'MTHGKHLVELKRELNKAVGYKGIQLVTISRPTAYGEYAPYHFVDTEQEFQTLVKGLRP' A
#
# COMPACT_ATOMS: atom_id res chain seq x y z
N MET A 1 8.78 17.96 -5.30
CA MET A 1 8.36 17.62 -3.92
C MET A 1 6.94 17.06 -3.82
N THR A 2 6.21 16.89 -4.93
CA THR A 2 4.78 16.53 -4.96
C THR A 2 4.48 15.07 -4.62
N HIS A 3 5.37 14.14 -4.97
CA HIS A 3 5.13 12.70 -4.82
C HIS A 3 5.17 12.20 -3.37
N GLY A 4 6.03 12.76 -2.53
CA GLY A 4 6.18 12.31 -1.13
C GLY A 4 4.96 12.63 -0.27
N LYS A 5 4.37 13.82 -0.44
CA LYS A 5 3.16 14.23 0.28
C LYS A 5 1.96 13.37 -0.11
N HIS A 6 1.76 13.16 -1.40
CA HIS A 6 0.70 12.30 -1.94
C HIS A 6 0.79 10.88 -1.39
N LEU A 7 1.98 10.27 -1.39
CA LEU A 7 2.18 8.92 -0.87
C LEU A 7 1.84 8.78 0.62
N VAL A 8 2.17 9.79 1.42
CA VAL A 8 1.85 9.82 2.86
C VAL A 8 0.34 9.93 3.08
N GLU A 9 -0.35 10.76 2.29
CA GLU A 9 -1.80 10.92 2.36
C GLU A 9 -2.51 9.62 1.96
N LEU A 10 -2.12 9.03 0.82
CA LEU A 10 -2.62 7.73 0.36
C LEU A 10 -2.47 6.63 1.42
N LYS A 11 -1.27 6.49 2.01
CA LYS A 11 -1.02 5.50 3.07
C LYS A 11 -1.94 5.73 4.27
N ARG A 12 -2.14 6.99 4.69
CA ARG A 12 -3.00 7.32 5.83
C ARG A 12 -4.46 6.94 5.56
N GLU A 13 -4.96 7.20 4.36
CA GLU A 13 -6.32 6.83 3.96
C GLU A 13 -6.51 5.32 3.96
N LEU A 14 -5.58 4.57 3.37
CA LEU A 14 -5.67 3.13 3.30
C LEU A 14 -5.57 2.46 4.68
N ASN A 15 -4.67 2.94 5.55
CA ASN A 15 -4.58 2.44 6.93
C ASN A 15 -5.89 2.65 7.70
N LYS A 16 -6.58 3.79 7.49
CA LYS A 16 -7.91 4.02 8.07
C LYS A 16 -8.94 3.05 7.51
N ALA A 17 -8.88 2.75 6.21
CA ALA A 17 -9.86 1.91 5.54
C ALA A 17 -9.78 0.43 5.92
N VAL A 18 -8.57 -0.12 6.10
CA VAL A 18 -8.38 -1.55 6.41
C VAL A 18 -8.44 -1.87 7.91
N GLY A 19 -8.41 -0.84 8.76
CA GLY A 19 -8.35 -1.00 10.21
C GLY A 19 -6.96 -1.44 10.68
N TYR A 20 -6.54 -0.97 11.85
CA TYR A 20 -5.21 -1.24 12.42
C TYR A 20 -5.00 -2.69 12.90
N LYS A 21 -5.90 -3.63 12.57
CA LYS A 21 -5.86 -5.01 13.05
C LYS A 21 -5.69 -5.98 11.89
N GLY A 22 -4.48 -6.52 11.74
CA GLY A 22 -4.17 -7.61 10.81
C GLY A 22 -3.50 -7.21 9.50
N ILE A 23 -3.50 -5.93 9.12
CA ILE A 23 -2.90 -5.43 7.86
C ILE A 23 -1.96 -4.26 8.16
N GLN A 24 -0.75 -4.31 7.59
CA GLN A 24 0.25 -3.25 7.70
C GLN A 24 0.70 -2.80 6.30
N LEU A 25 0.55 -1.50 6.02
CA LEU A 25 1.04 -0.90 4.78
C LEU A 25 2.44 -0.32 4.97
N VAL A 26 3.40 -0.86 4.24
CA VAL A 26 4.81 -0.44 4.26
C VAL A 26 5.19 0.26 2.96
N THR A 27 5.91 1.38 3.07
CA THR A 27 6.51 2.08 1.94
C THR A 27 8.00 1.74 1.90
N ILE A 28 8.44 1.09 0.83
CA ILE A 28 9.82 0.66 0.65
C ILE A 28 10.53 1.65 -0.27
N SER A 29 11.66 2.19 0.16
CA SER A 29 12.47 3.13 -0.62
C SER A 29 13.64 2.48 -1.37
N ARG A 30 13.96 1.22 -1.04
CA ARG A 30 15.06 0.46 -1.65
C ARG A 30 14.49 -0.57 -2.62
N PRO A 31 14.65 -0.40 -3.94
CA PRO A 31 14.04 -1.30 -4.93
C PRO A 31 14.50 -2.75 -4.84
N THR A 32 15.71 -3.00 -4.34
CA THR A 32 16.24 -4.36 -4.16
C THR A 32 15.39 -5.21 -3.21
N ALA A 33 14.62 -4.59 -2.31
CA ALA A 33 13.77 -5.29 -1.34
C ALA A 33 12.41 -5.73 -1.91
N TYR A 34 12.03 -5.34 -3.13
CA TYR A 34 10.75 -5.77 -3.71
C TYR A 34 10.66 -7.29 -3.89
N GLY A 35 11.78 -7.95 -4.19
CA GLY A 35 11.83 -9.40 -4.42
C GLY A 35 11.92 -10.24 -3.14
N GLU A 36 12.05 -9.62 -1.96
CA GLU A 36 12.25 -10.34 -0.69
C GLU A 36 10.94 -10.84 -0.06
N TYR A 37 9.78 -10.42 -0.59
CA TYR A 37 8.46 -10.74 -0.04
C TYR A 37 7.60 -11.52 -1.04
N ALA A 38 7.47 -12.84 -0.84
CA ALA A 38 6.56 -13.70 -1.61
C ALA A 38 5.44 -14.26 -0.71
N PRO A 39 4.21 -14.45 -1.24
CA PRO A 39 3.76 -14.14 -2.60
C PRO A 39 3.50 -12.63 -2.82
N TYR A 40 3.72 -12.15 -4.05
CA TYR A 40 3.43 -10.77 -4.46
C TYR A 40 2.45 -10.72 -5.63
N HIS A 41 1.73 -9.60 -5.73
CA HIS A 41 0.87 -9.26 -6.84
C HIS A 41 1.15 -7.81 -7.25
N PHE A 42 1.59 -7.61 -8.49
CA PHE A 42 1.81 -6.28 -9.05
C PHE A 42 0.49 -5.74 -9.59
N VAL A 43 0.31 -4.43 -9.43
CA VAL A 43 -0.86 -3.68 -9.89
C VAL A 43 -0.37 -2.51 -10.72
N ASP A 44 -1.12 -2.15 -11.76
CA ASP A 44 -0.67 -1.16 -12.74
C ASP A 44 -1.08 0.27 -12.36
N THR A 45 -2.10 0.41 -11.50
CA THR A 45 -2.65 1.72 -11.12
C THR A 45 -2.85 1.87 -9.61
N GLU A 46 -2.74 3.11 -9.14
CA GLU A 46 -3.06 3.44 -7.74
C GLU A 46 -4.52 3.11 -7.40
N GLN A 47 -5.45 3.31 -8.35
CA GLN A 47 -6.87 3.01 -8.13
C GLN A 47 -7.14 1.52 -7.93
N GLU A 48 -6.46 0.67 -8.69
CA GLU A 48 -6.50 -0.78 -8.52
C GLU A 48 -5.94 -1.18 -7.15
N PHE A 49 -4.77 -0.64 -6.79
CA PHE A 49 -4.17 -0.85 -5.47
C PHE A 49 -5.13 -0.49 -4.34
N GLN A 50 -5.75 0.69 -4.41
CA GLN A 50 -6.71 1.13 -3.40
C GLN A 50 -7.91 0.20 -3.31
N THR A 51 -8.45 -0.26 -4.44
CA THR A 51 -9.59 -1.18 -4.49
C THR A 51 -9.27 -2.50 -3.80
N LEU A 52 -8.12 -3.09 -4.14
CA LEU A 52 -7.67 -4.36 -3.55
C LEU A 52 -7.45 -4.22 -2.04
N VAL A 53 -6.68 -3.21 -1.61
CA VAL A 53 -6.40 -2.98 -0.19
C VAL A 53 -7.67 -2.74 0.60
N LYS A 54 -8.61 -1.92 0.09
CA LYS A 54 -9.92 -1.71 0.73
C LYS A 54 -10.78 -2.98 0.73
N GLY A 55 -10.55 -3.94 -0.16
CA GLY A 55 -11.20 -5.26 -0.15
C GLY A 55 -10.67 -6.20 0.94
N LEU A 56 -9.47 -5.93 1.49
CA LEU A 56 -8.88 -6.72 2.57
C LEU A 56 -9.48 -6.42 3.96
N ARG A 57 -10.53 -5.60 4.03
CA ARG A 57 -11.24 -5.34 5.29
C ARG A 57 -11.70 -6.68 5.91
N PRO A 58 -11.52 -6.89 7.22
CA PRO A 58 -12.03 -8.07 7.91
C PRO A 58 -13.56 -8.13 7.87
#